data_AF-A0A7X5SD33-F1
#
_entry.id   AF-A0A7X5SD33-F1
#
_cell.length_a   1.000
_cell.length_b   1.000
_cell.length_c   1.000
_cell.angle_alpha   90.00
_cell.angle_beta   90.00
_cell.angle_gamma   90.00
#
_symmetry.space_group_name_H-M   'P 1'
#
loop_
_entity.id
_entity.type
_entity.pdbx_description
1 polymer ?
#
loop_
_entity_poly.entity_id
_entity_poly.type
_entity_poly.pdbx_seq_one_letter_code
_entity_poly.pdbx_strand_id
1 'polypeptide(L)' 'NRVAIQSQLCSLYGGRVAEELIFGADKVTTGASNDIERATKMARNMVTKWGLSEQLGPIAYGEEDDEVFLGRSVTQHKS' A
#
# COMPACT_ATOMS: atom_id res chain seq x y z
N ASN A 1 3.20 -11.94 11.37
CA ASN A 1 1.82 -12.46 11.35
C ASN A 1 1.23 -12.22 9.95
N ARG A 2 1.43 -13.16 9.00
CA ARG A 2 0.98 -13.04 7.60
C ARG A 2 -0.55 -13.01 7.50
N VAL A 3 -1.20 -13.89 8.26
CA VAL A 3 -2.66 -14.07 8.26
C VAL A 3 -3.36 -12.76 8.62
N ALA A 4 -2.91 -12.05 9.65
CA ALA A 4 -3.52 -10.78 10.04
C ALA A 4 -3.48 -9.72 8.92
N ILE A 5 -2.37 -9.63 8.18
CA ILE A 5 -2.23 -8.69 7.06
C ILE A 5 -3.15 -9.09 5.91
N GLN A 6 -3.24 -10.39 5.61
CA GLN A 6 -4.19 -10.90 4.61
C GLN A 6 -5.64 -10.59 5.02
N SER A 7 -6.00 -10.78 6.29
CA SER A 7 -7.32 -10.42 6.79
C SER A 7 -7.59 -8.91 6.63
N GLN A 8 -6.60 -8.05 6.87
CA GLN A 8 -6.74 -6.61 6.64
C GLN A 8 -6.94 -6.28 5.15
N LEU A 9 -6.19 -6.91 4.25
CA LEU A 9 -6.39 -6.76 2.81
C LEU A 9 -7.81 -7.17 2.39
N CYS A 10 -8.30 -8.31 2.88
CA CYS A 10 -9.67 -8.76 2.62
C CYS A 10 -10.70 -7.75 3.10
N SER A 11 -10.55 -7.20 4.31
CA SER A 11 -11.47 -6.19 4.85
C SER A 11 -11.47 -4.90 4.02
N LEU A 12 -10.30 -4.44 3.53
CA LEU A 12 -10.19 -3.24 2.69
C LEU A 12 -10.93 -3.42 1.35
N TYR A 13 -10.87 -4.61 0.75
CA TYR A 13 -11.61 -4.89 -0.49
C TYR A 13 -13.09 -5.25 -0.28
N GLY A 14 -13.52 -5.50 0.96
CA GLY A 14 -14.85 -6.02 1.27
C GLY A 14 -15.99 -5.14 0.75
N GLY A 15 -15.90 -3.82 0.93
CA GLY A 15 -16.92 -2.89 0.45
C GLY A 15 -17.03 -2.87 -1.08
N ARG A 16 -15.90 -2.77 -1.76
CA ARG A 16 -15.81 -2.77 -3.24
C ARG A 16 -16.36 -4.06 -3.85
N VAL A 17 -16.03 -5.21 -3.25
CA VAL A 17 -16.53 -6.52 -3.69
C VAL A 17 -18.02 -6.65 -3.42
N ALA A 18 -18.51 -6.20 -2.26
CA ALA A 18 -19.93 -6.20 -1.94
C ALA A 18 -20.75 -5.34 -2.92
N GLU A 19 -20.26 -4.14 -3.26
CA GLU A 19 -20.91 -3.27 -4.26
C GLU A 19 -21.03 -3.97 -5.61
N GLU A 20 -19.95 -4.60 -6.09
CA GLU A 20 -19.96 -5.30 -7.36
C GLU A 20 -20.90 -6.51 -7.36
N LEU A 21 -20.91 -7.28 -6.27
CA LEU A 21 -21.78 -8.45 -6.13
C LEU A 21 -23.27 -8.07 -6.09
N ILE A 22 -23.63 -6.95 -5.46
CA ILE A 22 -25.03 -6.55 -5.27
C ILE A 22 -25.55 -5.67 -6.41
N PHE A 23 -24.72 -4.76 -6.93
CA PHE A 23 -25.15 -3.75 -7.89
C PHE A 23 -24.60 -3.99 -9.31
N GLY A 24 -23.65 -4.90 -9.48
CA GLY A 24 -22.97 -5.18 -10.74
C GLY A 24 -21.76 -4.28 -10.99
N ALA A 25 -20.89 -4.70 -11.92
CA ALA A 25 -19.62 -4.02 -12.21
C ALA A 25 -19.78 -2.56 -12.66
N ASP A 26 -20.86 -2.24 -13.39
CA ASP A 26 -21.11 -0.88 -13.89
C ASP A 26 -21.54 0.12 -12.81
N LYS A 27 -21.89 -0.36 -11.60
CA LYS A 27 -22.43 0.46 -10.50
C LYS A 27 -21.48 0.56 -9.31
N VAL A 28 -20.26 0.13 -9.50
CA VAL A 28 -19.17 0.30 -8.55
C VAL A 28 -18.91 1.78 -8.33
N THR A 29 -18.73 2.18 -7.07
CA THR A 29 -18.49 3.58 -6.72
C THR A 29 -17.00 3.89 -6.56
N THR A 30 -16.69 5.19 -6.48
CA THR A 30 -15.35 5.69 -6.13
C THR A 30 -15.05 5.63 -4.63
N GLY A 31 -16.02 5.19 -3.81
CA GLY A 31 -15.91 5.19 -2.34
C GLY A 31 -14.79 4.32 -1.79
N ALA A 32 -14.40 3.26 -2.51
CA ALA A 32 -13.33 2.35 -2.12
C ALA A 32 -11.91 2.84 -2.48
N SER A 33 -11.75 4.04 -3.04
CA SER A 33 -10.45 4.55 -3.51
C SER A 33 -9.35 4.52 -2.44
N ASN A 34 -9.66 5.04 -1.24
CA ASN A 34 -8.72 5.04 -0.12
C ASN A 34 -8.38 3.62 0.36
N ASP A 35 -9.35 2.70 0.33
CA ASP A 35 -9.12 1.31 0.74
C ASP A 35 -8.21 0.58 -0.24
N ILE A 36 -8.39 0.81 -1.54
CA ILE A 36 -7.52 0.28 -2.61
C ILE A 36 -6.10 0.81 -2.48
N GLU A 37 -5.92 2.11 -2.23
CA GLU A 37 -4.59 2.71 -2.04
C GLU A 37 -3.87 2.08 -0.85
N ARG A 38 -4.57 1.97 0.29
CA ARG A 38 -4.03 1.36 1.51
C ARG A 38 -3.70 -0.11 1.31
N ALA A 39 -4.57 -0.87 0.64
CA ALA A 39 -4.35 -2.27 0.34
C ALA A 39 -3.14 -2.47 -0.58
N THR A 40 -3.00 -1.61 -1.60
CA THR A 40 -1.87 -1.63 -2.53
C THR A 40 -0.55 -1.38 -1.80
N LYS A 41 -0.48 -0.35 -0.96
CA LYS A 41 0.72 -0.04 -0.16
C LYS A 41 1.06 -1.19 0.80
N MET A 42 0.05 -1.77 1.43
CA MET A 42 0.22 -2.91 2.34
C MET A 42 0.74 -4.15 1.62
N ALA A 43 0.14 -4.51 0.48
CA ALA A 43 0.58 -5.64 -0.33
C ALA A 43 2.01 -5.45 -0.86
N ARG A 44 2.37 -4.23 -1.29
CA ARG A 44 3.75 -3.89 -1.66
C ARG A 44 4.70 -4.13 -0.49
N ASN A 45 4.40 -3.59 0.69
CA ASN A 45 5.21 -3.78 1.88
C ASN A 45 5.35 -5.26 2.30
N MET A 46 4.31 -6.08 2.13
CA MET A 46 4.41 -7.52 2.37
C MET A 46 5.53 -8.14 1.56
N VAL A 47 5.65 -7.76 0.30
CA VAL A 47 6.62 -8.31 -0.64
C VAL A 47 7.99 -7.66 -0.44
N THR A 48 8.05 -6.33 -0.45
CA THR A 48 9.31 -5.57 -0.52
C THR A 48 9.96 -5.34 0.84
N LYS A 49 9.18 -5.07 1.88
CA LYS A 49 9.72 -4.69 3.21
C LYS A 49 9.75 -5.83 4.20
N TRP A 50 8.71 -6.66 4.20
CA TRP A 50 8.53 -7.71 5.22
C TRP A 50 8.95 -9.09 4.74
N GLY A 51 9.40 -9.24 3.49
CA GLY A 51 9.93 -10.50 2.98
C GLY A 51 8.91 -11.63 3.00
N LEU A 52 7.62 -11.32 2.83
CA LEU A 52 6.52 -12.28 2.85
C LEU A 52 6.22 -12.85 1.45
N SER A 53 7.12 -12.73 0.49
CA SER A 53 7.01 -13.42 -0.80
C SER A 53 7.86 -14.68 -0.79
N GLU A 54 7.27 -15.84 -1.05
CA GLU A 54 8.02 -17.11 -1.18
C GLU A 54 8.94 -17.11 -2.41
N GLN A 55 8.51 -16.43 -3.48
CA GLN A 55 9.28 -16.34 -4.72
C GLN A 55 10.49 -15.41 -4.59
N LEU A 56 10.37 -14.32 -3.83
CA LEU A 56 11.45 -13.35 -3.63
C LEU A 56 12.30 -13.65 -2.38
N GLY A 57 11.75 -14.40 -1.43
CA GLY A 57 12.39 -14.72 -0.17
C GLY A 57 12.38 -13.56 0.85
N PRO A 58 12.98 -13.79 2.03
CA PRO A 58 12.93 -12.85 3.15
C PRO A 58 13.99 -11.75 3.02
N ILE A 59 13.99 -11.04 1.89
CA ILE A 59 14.92 -9.94 1.61
C ILE A 59 14.16 -8.62 1.69
N ALA A 60 14.76 -7.61 2.34
CA ALA A 60 14.27 -6.25 2.29
C ALA A 60 14.71 -5.60 0.98
N TYR A 61 13.77 -5.45 0.06
CA TYR A 61 13.93 -4.65 -1.15
C TYR A 61 13.77 -3.18 -0.74
N GLY A 62 14.85 -2.41 -0.86
CA GLY A 62 14.84 -0.98 -0.55
C GLY A 62 13.75 -0.25 -1.33
N GLU A 63 13.10 0.72 -0.68
CA GLU A 63 12.28 1.70 -1.37
C GLU A 63 13.02 3.03 -1.36
N GLU A 64 13.17 3.61 -2.55
CA GLU A 64 13.76 4.93 -2.82
C GLU A 64 12.87 6.12 -2.37
N ASP A 65 11.81 5.88 -1.59
CA ASP A 65 10.73 6.86 -1.34
C ASP A 65 10.69 7.41 0.10
N ASP A 66 11.84 7.55 0.76
CA ASP A 66 11.94 8.30 2.02
C ASP A 66 13.24 9.14 2.14
N GLU A 67 13.90 9.46 1.02
CA GLU A 67 14.82 10.60 1.04
C GLU A 67 14.02 11.90 1.10
N VAL A 68 13.62 12.28 2.33
CA VAL A 68 13.41 13.69 2.66
C VAL A 68 14.76 14.37 2.45
N PHE A 69 14.98 14.91 1.25
CA PHE A 69 16.19 15.61 0.86
C PHE A 69 16.28 16.94 1.63
N LEU A 70 16.66 16.86 2.91
CA LEU A 70 16.92 18.00 3.80
C LEU A 70 18.26 18.69 3.47
N GLY A 71 18.65 18.69 2.19
CA GLY A 71 19.97 19.13 1.71
C GLY A 71 19.95 20.45 0.92
N ARG A 72 18.79 21.10 0.74
CA ARG A 72 18.68 22.34 -0.07
C ARG A 72 18.28 23.62 0.67
N SER A 73 18.09 23.58 1.98
CA SER A 73 17.66 24.77 2.75
C SER A 73 18.68 25.34 3.75
N VAL A 74 19.93 24.85 3.78
CA VAL A 74 20.95 25.34 4.76
C VAL A 74 22.06 26.20 4.11
N THR A 75 21.96 26.55 2.82
CA THR A 75 23.01 27.36 2.15
C THR A 75 22.57 28.77 1.74
N GLN A 76 21.34 29.20 2.04
CA GLN A 76 20.93 30.61 1.89
C GLN A 76 20.57 31.23 3.24
N HIS A 77 21.59 31.57 4.03
CA HIS A 77 21.69 32.84 4.78
C HIS A 77 22.92 32.79 5.70
N LYS A 78 24.09 32.89 5.06
CA LYS A 78 25.24 33.52 5.72
C LYS A 78 26.08 34.21 4.65
N SER A 79 25.61 35.38 4.24
CA SER A 79 26.36 36.51 3.69
C SER A 79 25.42 37.71 3.69
#